data_AF-A0A0P6RU24-F1
#
_entry.id   AF-A0A0P6RU24-F1
#
_cell.length_a   1.000
_cell.length_b   1.000
_cell.length_c   1.000
_cell.angle_alpha   90.00
_cell.angle_beta   90.00
_cell.angle_gamma   90.00
#
_symmetry.space_group_name_H-M   'P 1'
#
loop_
_entity.id
_entity.type
_entity.pdbx_description
1 polymer ?
#
loop_
_entity_poly.entity_id
_entity_poly.type
_entity_poly.pdbx_seq_one_letter_code
_entity_poly.pdbx_strand_id
1 'polypeptide(L)'
;MLEAEHHLKRALDTALAQYAETMGEAFPVLPVLDVVVDPELWALAEMDGKVFRIHASSGSVDSISALWTSAFLDDNFYAGFGKEICVNAATMTHVSLVWLMLHEMHHYQMGHFENLTQEQSSRTSTPKHRALLERIEKSSDTFVKDLIFEMQADHDATEMLLDAYSSNEWASLRVRVAAISAMMMLIERTDASSHSPNTTHPKAATRIFQLLGHLIDMPLLSAHLGVVDSCECMSSTEKFSKKKEQEHFVAQVVVPAFFDTVSLAKTATAQTIIDDLGSVTEFFHDIQFAKLNQGTEAVKLLTTGAQQWRELVASGVKLT
;
A
#
# COMPACT_ATOMS: atom_id res chain seq x y z
N MET A 1 -12.56 22.64 -3.65
CA MET A 1 -11.90 22.50 -4.96
C MET A 1 -10.44 22.96 -4.90
N LEU A 2 -10.15 24.27 -4.71
CA LEU A 2 -8.76 24.77 -4.68
C LEU A 2 -7.87 24.09 -3.62
N GLU A 3 -8.44 23.75 -2.46
CA GLU A 3 -7.70 23.07 -1.38
C GLU A 3 -7.34 21.63 -1.76
N ALA A 4 -8.31 20.82 -2.22
CA ALA A 4 -8.05 19.45 -2.67
C ALA A 4 -7.05 19.40 -3.83
N GLU A 5 -7.16 20.33 -4.78
CA GLU A 5 -6.22 20.46 -5.89
C GLU A 5 -4.80 20.73 -5.39
N HIS A 6 -4.64 21.64 -4.41
CA HIS A 6 -3.35 21.91 -3.80
C HIS A 6 -2.76 20.68 -3.10
N HIS A 7 -3.56 19.93 -2.33
CA HIS A 7 -3.11 18.72 -1.65
C HIS A 7 -2.67 17.63 -2.62
N LEU A 8 -3.48 17.32 -3.64
CA LEU A 8 -3.17 16.27 -4.62
C LEU A 8 -1.95 16.65 -5.47
N LYS A 9 -1.84 17.91 -5.89
CA LYS A 9 -0.68 18.39 -6.65
C LYS A 9 0.60 18.29 -5.82
N ARG A 10 0.55 18.74 -4.56
CA ARG A 10 1.70 18.63 -3.64
C ARG A 10 2.09 17.16 -3.40
N ALA A 11 1.10 16.26 -3.29
CA ALA A 11 1.34 14.83 -3.15
C ALA A 11 2.03 14.25 -4.39
N LEU A 12 1.58 14.61 -5.59
CA LEU A 12 2.21 14.18 -6.85
C LEU A 12 3.65 14.72 -6.99
N ASP A 13 3.86 16.01 -6.68
CA ASP A 13 5.20 16.60 -6.70
C ASP A 13 6.15 15.87 -5.73
N THR A 14 5.65 15.47 -4.54
CA THR A 14 6.42 14.70 -3.57
C THR A 14 6.69 13.27 -4.07
N ALA A 15 5.70 12.62 -4.68
CA ALA A 15 5.85 11.28 -5.25
C ALA A 15 6.90 11.26 -6.39
N LEU A 16 6.89 12.26 -7.28
CA LEU A 16 7.89 12.42 -8.33
C LEU A 16 9.28 12.68 -7.78
N ALA A 17 9.39 13.49 -6.73
CA ALA A 17 10.66 13.75 -6.06
C ALA A 17 11.21 12.48 -5.39
N GLN A 18 10.37 11.73 -4.67
CA GLN A 18 10.73 10.46 -4.06
C GLN A 18 11.19 9.46 -5.11
N TYR A 19 10.46 9.34 -6.22
CA TYR A 19 10.85 8.48 -7.33
C TYR A 19 12.25 8.83 -7.85
N ALA A 20 12.49 10.12 -8.09
CA ALA A 20 13.77 10.59 -8.62
C ALA A 20 14.94 10.35 -7.66
N GLU A 21 14.69 10.50 -6.35
CA GLU A 21 15.67 10.22 -5.31
C GLU A 21 16.00 8.72 -5.24
N THR A 22 14.99 7.86 -5.19
CA THR A 22 15.16 6.41 -5.05
C THR A 22 15.75 5.77 -6.31
N MET A 23 15.26 6.15 -7.50
CA MET A 23 15.69 5.55 -8.77
C MET A 23 16.94 6.19 -9.36
N GLY A 24 17.33 7.38 -8.86
CA GLY A 24 18.45 8.16 -9.40
C GLY A 24 18.17 8.81 -10.77
N GLU A 25 16.94 8.74 -11.25
CA GLU A 25 16.48 9.35 -12.51
C GLU A 25 15.04 9.85 -12.41
N ALA A 26 14.71 10.86 -13.21
CA ALA A 26 13.35 11.39 -13.24
C ALA A 26 12.35 10.35 -13.77
N PHE A 27 11.10 10.42 -13.28
CA PHE A 27 10.02 9.58 -13.79
C PHE A 27 9.87 9.76 -15.31
N PRO A 28 9.76 8.67 -16.11
CA PRO A 28 9.94 8.71 -17.55
C PRO A 28 8.95 9.59 -18.32
N VAL A 29 7.76 9.84 -17.75
CA VAL A 29 6.73 10.73 -18.32
C VAL A 29 6.14 11.58 -17.22
N LEU A 30 6.11 12.91 -17.38
CA LEU A 30 5.46 13.77 -16.39
C LEU A 30 3.94 13.55 -16.40
N PRO A 31 3.32 13.07 -15.31
CA PRO A 31 1.88 12.83 -15.26
C PRO A 31 1.10 14.14 -15.29
N VAL A 32 -0.01 14.16 -16.03
CA VAL A 32 -0.99 15.24 -15.95
C VAL A 32 -2.01 14.89 -14.88
N LEU A 33 -2.08 15.69 -13.81
CA LEU A 33 -3.06 15.52 -12.74
C LEU A 33 -4.35 16.28 -13.08
N ASP A 34 -5.44 15.54 -13.21
CA ASP A 34 -6.79 16.06 -13.39
C ASP A 34 -7.58 15.88 -12.08
N VAL A 35 -7.85 16.97 -11.35
CA VAL A 35 -8.60 16.91 -10.08
C VAL A 35 -10.08 17.09 -10.35
N VAL A 36 -10.87 16.06 -10.02
CA VAL A 36 -12.31 16.02 -10.28
C VAL A 36 -13.09 16.34 -9.01
N VAL A 37 -14.05 17.26 -9.11
CA VAL A 37 -14.97 17.56 -8.00
C VAL A 37 -15.97 16.42 -7.88
N ASP A 38 -15.67 15.49 -6.98
CA ASP A 38 -16.49 14.34 -6.64
C ASP A 38 -16.29 14.04 -5.15
N PRO A 39 -17.35 13.89 -4.34
CA PRO A 39 -17.22 13.56 -2.92
C PRO A 39 -16.77 12.11 -2.66
N GLU A 40 -16.90 11.22 -3.65
CA GLU A 40 -16.46 9.83 -3.51
C GLU A 40 -14.93 9.72 -3.59
N LEU A 41 -14.30 8.83 -2.83
CA LEU A 41 -12.86 8.58 -2.92
C LEU A 41 -12.58 7.72 -4.15
N TRP A 42 -11.80 8.24 -5.08
CA TRP A 42 -11.26 7.46 -6.20
C TRP A 42 -10.04 8.15 -6.80
N ALA A 43 -9.16 7.35 -7.38
CA ALA A 43 -8.11 7.77 -8.28
C ALA A 43 -8.05 6.78 -9.46
N LEU A 44 -7.56 7.25 -10.60
CA LEU A 44 -7.42 6.45 -11.80
C LEU A 44 -6.28 6.98 -12.66
N ALA A 45 -5.29 6.15 -12.88
CA ALA A 45 -4.28 6.31 -13.90
C ALA A 45 -4.79 5.83 -15.27
N GLU A 46 -4.58 6.60 -16.34
CA GLU A 46 -4.89 6.19 -17.71
C GLU A 46 -3.92 6.78 -18.76
N MET A 47 -3.91 6.17 -19.95
CA MET A 47 -3.20 6.69 -21.12
C MET A 47 -4.17 7.35 -22.10
N ASP A 48 -3.99 8.66 -22.31
CA ASP A 48 -4.67 9.44 -23.36
C ASP A 48 -3.69 9.65 -24.54
N GLY A 49 -3.66 8.66 -25.43
CA GLY A 49 -2.65 8.59 -26.50
C GLY A 49 -1.23 8.40 -25.93
N LYS A 50 -0.43 9.46 -25.93
CA LYS A 50 0.92 9.47 -25.34
C LYS A 50 0.99 10.20 -24.00
N VAL A 51 -0.13 10.73 -23.52
CA VAL A 51 -0.20 11.50 -22.29
C VAL A 51 -0.60 10.57 -21.16
N PHE A 52 0.24 10.47 -20.15
CA PHE A 52 -0.09 9.78 -18.91
C PHE A 52 -0.91 10.73 -18.01
N ARG A 53 -2.15 10.36 -17.70
CA ARG A 53 -3.06 11.14 -16.86
C ARG A 53 -3.35 10.40 -15.57
N ILE A 54 -3.39 11.14 -14.47
CA ILE A 54 -3.92 10.68 -13.19
C ILE A 54 -5.14 11.53 -12.89
N HIS A 55 -6.31 10.90 -12.82
CA HIS A 55 -7.53 11.51 -12.35
C HIS A 55 -7.69 11.21 -10.88
N ALA A 56 -7.95 12.23 -10.06
CA ALA A 56 -8.19 12.02 -8.63
C ALA A 56 -9.36 12.88 -8.16
N SER A 57 -10.23 12.28 -7.35
CA SER A 57 -11.36 13.01 -6.78
C SER A 57 -10.97 13.93 -5.63
N SER A 58 -11.72 15.00 -5.42
CA SER A 58 -11.66 15.77 -4.17
C SER A 58 -11.99 14.93 -2.94
N GLY A 59 -12.88 13.93 -3.09
CA GLY A 59 -13.27 13.00 -2.05
C GLY A 59 -12.12 12.16 -1.51
N SER A 60 -11.06 11.93 -2.29
CA SER A 60 -9.84 11.27 -1.83
C SER A 60 -9.14 12.07 -0.72
N VAL A 61 -9.08 13.40 -0.86
CA VAL A 61 -8.50 14.31 0.17
C VAL A 61 -9.42 14.39 1.39
N ASP A 62 -10.72 14.59 1.15
CA ASP A 62 -11.71 14.77 2.23
C ASP A 62 -11.81 13.51 3.09
N SER A 63 -11.87 12.33 2.48
CA SER A 63 -12.01 11.05 3.17
C SER A 63 -10.79 10.71 4.02
N ILE A 64 -9.58 10.88 3.48
CA ILE A 64 -8.35 10.58 4.22
C ILE A 64 -8.09 11.60 5.34
N SER A 65 -8.40 12.88 5.10
CA SER A 65 -8.33 13.94 6.12
C SER A 65 -9.31 13.68 7.27
N ALA A 66 -10.55 13.30 6.94
CA ALA A 66 -11.56 12.96 7.93
C ALA A 66 -11.16 11.74 8.77
N LEU A 67 -10.60 10.69 8.14
CA LEU A 67 -10.12 9.51 8.85
C LEU A 67 -9.02 9.87 9.85
N TRP A 68 -7.98 10.60 9.42
CA TRP A 68 -6.87 10.97 10.30
C TRP A 68 -7.29 11.92 11.41
N THR A 69 -8.15 12.89 11.10
CA THR A 69 -8.72 13.77 12.12
C THR A 69 -9.49 12.96 13.16
N SER A 70 -10.31 12.00 12.73
CA SER A 70 -11.06 11.14 13.65
C SER A 70 -10.16 10.24 14.48
N ALA A 71 -9.09 9.69 13.87
CA ALA A 71 -8.13 8.83 14.55
C ALA A 71 -7.40 9.59 15.66
N PHE A 72 -6.90 10.80 15.39
CA PHE A 72 -6.20 11.60 16.40
C PHE A 72 -7.12 12.22 17.47
N LEU A 73 -8.43 12.23 17.25
CA LEU A 73 -9.42 12.60 18.26
C LEU A 73 -9.87 11.40 19.14
N ASP A 74 -9.53 10.17 18.77
CA ASP A 74 -9.83 8.97 19.54
C ASP A 74 -8.68 8.64 20.50
N ASP A 75 -8.93 8.79 21.80
CA ASP A 75 -7.99 8.46 22.86
C ASP A 75 -7.48 7.01 22.78
N ASN A 76 -8.28 6.08 22.24
CA ASN A 76 -7.89 4.68 22.08
C ASN A 76 -6.88 4.48 20.95
N PHE A 77 -6.96 5.30 19.89
CA PHE A 77 -5.96 5.32 18.83
C PHE A 77 -4.67 5.97 19.35
N TYR A 78 -4.81 7.09 20.06
CA TYR A 78 -3.70 7.83 20.66
C TYR A 78 -2.89 6.96 21.65
N ALA A 79 -3.57 6.15 22.47
CA ALA A 79 -2.92 5.27 23.44
C ALA A 79 -2.23 4.02 22.83
N GLY A 80 -2.68 3.54 21.65
CA GLY A 80 -2.06 2.48 20.84
C GLY A 80 -1.43 1.28 21.59
N PHE A 81 -0.45 0.61 20.98
CA PHE A 81 0.46 -0.31 21.70
C PHE A 81 1.48 0.48 22.55
N GLY A 82 1.00 1.47 23.32
CA GLY A 82 1.81 2.31 24.20
C GLY A 82 2.81 3.24 23.50
N LYS A 83 2.71 3.42 22.18
CA LYS A 83 3.59 4.30 21.40
C LYS A 83 2.82 5.11 20.38
N GLU A 84 2.71 6.41 20.66
CA GLU A 84 2.04 7.40 19.82
C GLU A 84 2.71 7.56 18.44
N ILE A 85 1.89 7.89 17.44
CA ILE A 85 2.35 8.41 16.15
C ILE A 85 2.54 9.92 16.33
N CYS A 86 3.80 10.37 16.42
CA CYS A 86 4.16 11.75 16.76
C CYS A 86 4.06 12.73 15.56
N VAL A 87 2.99 12.69 14.77
CA VAL A 87 2.70 13.63 13.68
C VAL A 87 1.22 14.01 13.67
N ASN A 88 0.86 15.10 12.98
CA ASN A 88 -0.52 15.57 12.92
C ASN A 88 -1.31 14.97 11.74
N ALA A 89 -2.64 15.13 11.78
CA ALA A 89 -3.55 14.66 10.73
C ALA A 89 -3.17 15.16 9.34
N ALA A 90 -2.80 16.44 9.19
CA ALA A 90 -2.40 17.01 7.91
C ALA A 90 -1.16 16.33 7.29
N THR A 91 -0.20 15.94 8.14
CA THR A 91 0.99 15.20 7.71
C THR A 91 0.60 13.79 7.26
N MET A 92 -0.22 13.10 8.04
CA MET A 92 -0.69 11.75 7.68
C MET A 92 -1.52 11.76 6.38
N THR A 93 -2.40 12.74 6.20
CA THR A 93 -3.14 12.96 4.95
C THR A 93 -2.18 13.13 3.78
N HIS A 94 -1.16 13.98 3.92
CA HIS A 94 -0.18 14.17 2.85
C HIS A 94 0.54 12.87 2.51
N VAL A 95 1.07 12.15 3.49
CA VAL A 95 1.81 10.89 3.27
C VAL A 95 0.91 9.82 2.63
N SER A 96 -0.35 9.69 3.06
CA SER A 96 -1.31 8.77 2.45
C SER A 96 -1.60 9.11 0.98
N LEU A 97 -1.70 10.41 0.65
CA LEU A 97 -1.90 10.85 -0.74
C LEU A 97 -0.64 10.65 -1.59
N VAL A 98 0.56 10.79 -1.01
CA VAL A 98 1.82 10.47 -1.71
C VAL A 98 1.84 9.01 -2.11
N TRP A 99 1.47 8.10 -1.20
CA TRP A 99 1.36 6.69 -1.52
C TRP A 99 0.37 6.43 -2.66
N LEU A 100 -0.81 7.08 -2.62
CA LEU A 100 -1.80 6.96 -3.70
C LEU A 100 -1.23 7.40 -5.05
N MET A 101 -0.49 8.52 -5.10
CA MET A 101 0.15 8.98 -6.35
C MET A 101 1.23 8.00 -6.83
N LEU A 102 2.04 7.46 -5.92
CA LEU A 102 3.03 6.44 -6.24
C LEU A 102 2.35 5.18 -6.79
N HIS A 103 1.25 4.73 -6.20
CA HIS A 103 0.46 3.58 -6.67
C HIS A 103 0.00 3.79 -8.13
N GLU A 104 -0.66 4.92 -8.42
CA GLU A 104 -1.10 5.29 -9.77
C GLU A 104 0.06 5.38 -10.77
N MET A 105 1.21 5.93 -10.36
CA MET A 105 2.43 5.98 -11.18
C MET A 105 2.98 4.59 -11.51
N HIS A 106 2.93 3.64 -10.57
CA HIS A 106 3.47 2.30 -10.81
C HIS A 106 2.60 1.47 -11.76
N HIS A 107 1.29 1.76 -11.89
CA HIS A 107 0.48 1.19 -12.99
C HIS A 107 1.06 1.55 -14.37
N TYR A 108 1.58 2.77 -14.53
CA TYR A 108 2.26 3.18 -15.76
C TYR A 108 3.58 2.45 -15.94
N GLN A 109 4.45 2.49 -14.93
CA GLN A 109 5.79 1.94 -15.01
C GLN A 109 5.81 0.44 -15.34
N MET A 110 4.84 -0.31 -14.81
CA MET A 110 4.73 -1.75 -15.06
C MET A 110 3.99 -2.10 -16.36
N GLY A 111 3.57 -1.11 -17.14
CA GLY A 111 2.86 -1.36 -18.40
C GLY A 111 1.48 -2.00 -18.19
N HIS A 112 0.81 -1.75 -17.06
CA HIS A 112 -0.52 -2.32 -16.79
C HIS A 112 -1.56 -1.90 -17.84
N PHE A 113 -1.35 -0.77 -18.52
CA PHE A 113 -2.19 -0.27 -19.61
C PHE A 113 -2.02 -1.00 -20.95
N GLU A 114 -0.85 -1.61 -21.22
CA GLU A 114 -0.58 -2.28 -22.51
C GLU A 114 -1.41 -3.56 -22.69
N ASN A 115 -1.96 -4.07 -21.58
CA ASN A 115 -2.82 -5.24 -21.55
C ASN A 115 -4.31 -4.93 -21.77
N LEU A 116 -4.70 -3.65 -21.84
CA LEU A 116 -6.06 -3.24 -22.15
C LEU A 116 -6.20 -3.14 -23.67
N THR A 117 -6.86 -4.13 -24.28
CA THR A 117 -7.00 -4.19 -25.75
C THR A 117 -7.78 -2.99 -26.29
N GLN A 118 -7.39 -2.55 -27.50
CA GLN A 118 -7.89 -1.39 -28.24
C GLN A 118 -9.42 -1.31 -28.42
N GLU A 119 -10.15 -2.41 -28.22
CA GLU A 119 -11.62 -2.44 -28.28
C GLU A 119 -12.30 -1.79 -27.06
N GLN A 120 -11.64 -1.76 -25.89
CA GLN A 120 -12.21 -1.16 -24.66
C GLN A 120 -12.12 0.37 -24.65
N SER A 121 -11.13 0.96 -25.33
CA SER A 121 -10.95 2.43 -25.36
C SER A 121 -12.01 3.20 -26.17
N SER A 122 -12.89 2.51 -26.92
CA SER A 122 -13.82 3.13 -27.88
C SER A 122 -15.23 3.41 -27.34
N ARG A 123 -15.52 3.05 -26.09
CA ARG A 123 -16.87 3.19 -25.50
C ARG A 123 -16.84 4.00 -24.21
N THR A 124 -17.55 5.14 -24.25
CA THR A 124 -18.13 5.92 -23.13
C THR A 124 -17.37 7.16 -22.65
N SER A 125 -18.16 8.21 -22.39
CA SER A 125 -17.77 9.61 -22.25
C SER A 125 -18.01 10.16 -20.83
N THR A 126 -17.92 9.32 -19.79
CA THR A 126 -18.13 9.74 -18.39
C THR A 126 -17.11 9.09 -17.44
N PRO A 127 -16.27 9.88 -16.72
CA PRO A 127 -15.21 9.38 -15.83
C PRO A 127 -15.70 8.43 -14.73
N LYS A 128 -16.92 8.63 -14.21
CA LYS A 128 -17.54 7.77 -13.19
C LYS A 128 -17.68 6.30 -13.59
N HIS A 129 -17.77 6.02 -14.90
CA HIS A 129 -17.89 4.66 -15.40
C HIS A 129 -16.54 3.95 -15.61
N ARG A 130 -15.42 4.69 -15.65
CA ARG A 130 -14.07 4.13 -15.86
C ARG A 130 -13.41 3.64 -14.58
N ALA A 131 -13.53 4.36 -13.46
CA ALA A 131 -12.83 4.01 -12.22
C ALA A 131 -13.36 2.72 -11.55
N LEU A 132 -14.64 2.39 -11.73
CA LEU A 132 -15.30 1.28 -11.03
C LEU A 132 -16.06 0.28 -11.92
N LEU A 133 -16.43 0.63 -13.16
CA LEU A 133 -17.46 -0.10 -13.93
C LEU A 133 -17.01 -0.71 -15.28
N GLU A 134 -15.77 -0.50 -15.77
CA GLU A 134 -15.32 -1.17 -17.00
C GLU A 134 -14.91 -2.65 -16.81
N ARG A 135 -14.93 -3.19 -15.58
CA ARG A 135 -14.56 -4.59 -15.29
C ARG A 135 -15.75 -5.57 -15.25
N ILE A 136 -16.95 -5.15 -15.68
CA ILE A 136 -18.23 -5.87 -15.44
C ILE A 136 -18.43 -7.14 -16.30
N GLU A 137 -17.73 -7.31 -17.42
CA GLU A 137 -17.81 -8.52 -18.25
C GLU A 137 -16.44 -9.19 -18.45
N LYS A 138 -15.59 -9.14 -17.43
CA LYS A 138 -14.30 -9.82 -17.47
C LYS A 138 -14.48 -11.31 -17.12
N SER A 139 -13.89 -12.20 -17.93
CA SER A 139 -13.71 -13.61 -17.57
C SER A 139 -12.99 -13.74 -16.22
N SER A 140 -13.16 -14.87 -15.52
CA SER A 140 -12.50 -15.13 -14.22
C SER A 140 -10.99 -14.86 -14.26
N ASP A 141 -10.34 -15.21 -15.36
CA ASP A 141 -8.89 -15.11 -15.51
C ASP A 141 -8.43 -13.65 -15.66
N THR A 142 -9.21 -12.84 -16.39
CA THR A 142 -8.95 -11.40 -16.51
C THR A 142 -9.19 -10.65 -15.19
N PHE A 143 -10.12 -11.12 -14.36
CA PHE A 143 -10.37 -10.53 -13.05
C PHE A 143 -9.22 -10.79 -12.07
N VAL A 144 -8.72 -12.04 -12.00
CA VAL A 144 -7.55 -12.37 -11.16
C VAL A 144 -6.31 -11.59 -11.61
N LYS A 145 -6.09 -11.44 -12.91
CA LYS A 145 -4.99 -10.64 -13.45
C LYS A 145 -5.04 -9.18 -13.01
N ASP A 146 -6.22 -8.57 -13.01
CA ASP A 146 -6.36 -7.19 -12.52
C ASP A 146 -5.96 -7.08 -11.04
N LEU A 147 -6.40 -8.00 -10.18
CA LEU A 147 -6.04 -8.01 -8.75
C LEU A 147 -4.53 -8.20 -8.53
N ILE A 148 -3.86 -8.96 -9.39
CA ILE A 148 -2.40 -9.11 -9.38
C ILE A 148 -1.72 -7.77 -9.69
N PHE A 149 -2.20 -7.03 -10.68
CA PHE A 149 -1.67 -5.71 -11.02
C PHE A 149 -1.81 -4.71 -9.87
N GLU A 150 -2.93 -4.74 -9.15
CA GLU A 150 -3.09 -3.91 -7.94
C GLU A 150 -2.04 -4.27 -6.86
N MET A 151 -1.81 -5.57 -6.61
CA MET A 151 -0.81 -6.02 -5.63
C MET A 151 0.63 -5.63 -6.01
N GLN A 152 0.95 -5.61 -7.30
CA GLN A 152 2.26 -5.17 -7.78
C GLN A 152 2.41 -3.65 -7.63
N ALA A 153 1.37 -2.88 -7.96
CA ALA A 153 1.39 -1.42 -7.83
C ALA A 153 1.51 -1.02 -6.35
N ASP A 154 0.83 -1.75 -5.46
CA ASP A 154 0.99 -1.62 -4.02
C ASP A 154 2.39 -1.91 -3.53
N HIS A 155 3.01 -2.99 -4.02
CA HIS A 155 4.36 -3.39 -3.62
C HIS A 155 5.36 -2.31 -3.96
N ASP A 156 5.41 -1.88 -5.22
CA ASP A 156 6.40 -0.91 -5.68
C ASP A 156 6.15 0.47 -5.04
N ALA A 157 4.90 0.91 -4.91
CA ALA A 157 4.58 2.16 -4.22
C ALA A 157 4.93 2.11 -2.72
N THR A 158 4.76 0.95 -2.09
CA THR A 158 5.16 0.72 -0.69
C THR A 158 6.67 0.78 -0.55
N GLU A 159 7.42 0.05 -1.37
CA GLU A 159 8.88 0.05 -1.34
C GLU A 159 9.44 1.47 -1.54
N MET A 160 8.92 2.18 -2.54
CA MET A 160 9.29 3.56 -2.85
C MET A 160 9.03 4.51 -1.68
N LEU A 161 7.89 4.37 -0.99
CA LEU A 161 7.54 5.26 0.12
C LEU A 161 8.24 4.88 1.42
N LEU A 162 8.40 3.59 1.73
CA LEU A 162 9.08 3.15 2.95
C LEU A 162 10.58 3.48 2.91
N ASP A 163 11.16 3.58 1.71
CA ASP A 163 12.55 3.96 1.46
C ASP A 163 13.56 2.99 2.12
N ALA A 164 14.86 3.29 2.04
CA ALA A 164 15.91 2.48 2.63
C ALA A 164 15.76 2.38 4.16
N TYR A 165 16.00 1.18 4.68
CA TYR A 165 15.99 0.94 6.12
C TYR A 165 17.09 1.74 6.83
N SER A 166 16.72 2.39 7.93
CA SER A 166 17.65 3.03 8.85
C SER A 166 17.18 2.84 10.29
N SER A 167 18.10 2.47 11.19
CA SER A 167 17.82 2.29 12.61
C SER A 167 17.44 3.59 13.34
N ASN A 168 17.71 4.74 12.72
CA ASN A 168 17.34 6.06 13.25
C ASN A 168 15.95 6.53 12.78
N GLU A 169 15.35 5.87 11.79
CA GLU A 169 14.11 6.32 11.13
C GLU A 169 12.87 5.48 11.49
N TRP A 170 12.96 4.63 12.52
CA TRP A 170 11.87 3.72 12.92
C TRP A 170 10.53 4.41 13.19
N ALA A 171 10.56 5.63 13.75
CA ALA A 171 9.34 6.41 13.97
C ALA A 171 8.73 6.91 12.66
N SER A 172 9.57 7.41 11.74
CA SER A 172 9.18 7.81 10.38
C SER A 172 8.61 6.63 9.59
N LEU A 173 9.19 5.44 9.76
CA LEU A 173 8.72 4.23 9.11
C LEU A 173 7.31 3.82 9.58
N ARG A 174 7.03 3.88 10.88
CA ARG A 174 5.67 3.64 11.40
C ARG A 174 4.64 4.63 10.84
N VAL A 175 5.00 5.91 10.72
CA VAL A 175 4.16 6.95 10.10
C VAL A 175 3.77 6.54 8.67
N ARG A 176 4.75 6.13 7.86
CA ARG A 176 4.50 5.73 6.46
C ARG A 176 3.64 4.47 6.39
N VAL A 177 3.94 3.45 7.19
CA VAL A 177 3.13 2.21 7.23
C VAL A 177 1.67 2.50 7.61
N ALA A 178 1.44 3.32 8.64
CA ALA A 178 0.08 3.70 9.05
C ALA A 178 -0.64 4.51 7.96
N ALA A 179 0.07 5.41 7.27
CA ALA A 179 -0.45 6.18 6.14
C ALA A 179 -0.89 5.29 4.96
N ILE A 180 -0.12 4.27 4.64
CA ILE A 180 -0.43 3.27 3.60
C ILE A 180 -1.65 2.46 4.01
N SER A 181 -1.64 1.87 5.22
CA SER A 181 -2.76 1.07 5.74
C SER A 181 -4.09 1.84 5.71
N ALA A 182 -4.08 3.12 6.09
CA ALA A 182 -5.29 3.95 6.07
C ALA A 182 -5.86 4.12 4.65
N MET A 183 -5.01 4.34 3.64
CA MET A 183 -5.47 4.46 2.26
C MET A 183 -6.05 3.13 1.74
N MET A 184 -5.38 2.01 2.00
CA MET A 184 -5.87 0.67 1.63
C MET A 184 -7.26 0.37 2.24
N MET A 185 -7.46 0.73 3.51
CA MET A 185 -8.76 0.58 4.18
C MET A 185 -9.85 1.43 3.53
N LEU A 186 -9.55 2.69 3.19
CA LEU A 186 -10.51 3.56 2.54
C LEU A 186 -10.86 3.06 1.13
N ILE A 187 -9.89 2.55 0.38
CA ILE A 187 -10.14 1.94 -0.93
C ILE A 187 -11.11 0.75 -0.80
N GLU A 188 -10.86 -0.20 0.11
CA GLU A 188 -11.77 -1.33 0.32
C GLU A 188 -13.18 -0.87 0.73
N ARG A 189 -13.27 0.12 1.63
CA ARG A 189 -14.57 0.66 2.06
C ARG A 189 -15.34 1.30 0.91
N THR A 190 -14.66 2.03 0.05
CA THR A 190 -15.28 2.63 -1.14
C THR A 190 -15.74 1.53 -2.10
N ASP A 191 -14.90 0.55 -2.39
CA ASP A 191 -15.23 -0.61 -3.23
C ASP A 191 -16.47 -1.34 -2.71
N ALA A 192 -16.54 -1.61 -1.40
CA ALA A 192 -17.67 -2.27 -0.76
C ALA A 192 -18.97 -1.44 -0.77
N SER A 193 -18.88 -0.11 -0.85
CA SER A 193 -20.04 0.79 -0.94
C SER A 193 -20.55 0.95 -2.37
N SER A 194 -19.68 0.76 -3.36
CA SER A 194 -20.07 0.69 -4.76
C SER A 194 -20.92 -0.57 -4.94
N HIS A 195 -22.13 -0.46 -5.48
CA HIS A 195 -23.02 -1.62 -5.65
C HIS A 195 -22.57 -2.53 -6.81
N SER A 196 -21.27 -2.52 -7.13
CA SER A 196 -20.64 -3.36 -8.14
C SER A 196 -20.48 -4.78 -7.59
N PRO A 197 -20.83 -5.82 -8.37
CA PRO A 197 -20.62 -7.21 -7.95
C PRO A 197 -19.13 -7.61 -7.89
N ASN A 198 -18.24 -6.79 -8.45
CA ASN A 198 -16.81 -7.10 -8.58
C ASN A 198 -15.98 -6.09 -7.79
N THR A 199 -15.19 -6.58 -6.83
CA THR A 199 -14.17 -5.78 -6.12
C THR A 199 -13.08 -5.39 -7.09
N THR A 200 -12.67 -4.12 -7.13
CA THR A 200 -11.62 -3.68 -8.06
C THR A 200 -10.23 -3.90 -7.48
N HIS A 201 -10.13 -3.96 -6.15
CA HIS A 201 -8.88 -4.21 -5.43
C HIS A 201 -8.93 -5.51 -4.60
N PRO A 202 -7.76 -6.10 -4.30
CA PRO A 202 -7.64 -7.09 -3.24
C PRO A 202 -8.12 -6.49 -1.91
N LYS A 203 -8.47 -7.36 -0.95
CA LYS A 203 -8.83 -6.92 0.39
C LYS A 203 -7.70 -6.10 1.00
N ALA A 204 -8.04 -5.05 1.74
CA ALA A 204 -7.10 -4.29 2.55
C ALA A 204 -6.28 -5.20 3.47
N ALA A 205 -6.89 -6.20 4.10
CA ALA A 205 -6.17 -7.16 4.93
C ALA A 205 -5.06 -7.92 4.16
N THR A 206 -5.30 -8.25 2.89
CA THR A 206 -4.33 -8.89 1.98
C THR A 206 -3.17 -7.95 1.64
N ARG A 207 -3.49 -6.69 1.31
CA ARG A 207 -2.52 -5.65 0.98
C ARG A 207 -1.67 -5.27 2.20
N ILE A 208 -2.28 -5.19 3.38
CA ILE A 208 -1.62 -4.97 4.67
C ILE A 208 -0.74 -6.16 5.06
N PHE A 209 -1.17 -7.39 4.78
CA PHE A 209 -0.34 -8.58 4.98
C PHE A 209 0.96 -8.49 4.18
N GLN A 210 0.88 -8.07 2.91
CA GLN A 210 2.07 -7.80 2.09
C GLN A 210 2.93 -6.66 2.65
N LEU A 211 2.33 -5.52 3.01
CA LEU A 211 3.00 -4.36 3.60
C LEU A 211 3.80 -4.72 4.86
N LEU A 212 3.16 -5.40 5.83
CA LEU A 212 3.82 -5.76 7.09
C LEU A 212 4.80 -6.94 6.90
N GLY A 213 4.56 -7.81 5.91
CA GLY A 213 5.52 -8.81 5.46
C GLY A 213 6.82 -8.17 4.99
N HIS A 214 6.73 -7.20 4.07
CA HIS A 214 7.86 -6.41 3.57
C HIS A 214 8.55 -5.64 4.70
N LEU A 215 7.79 -4.96 5.56
CA LEU A 215 8.32 -4.21 6.70
C LEU A 215 9.27 -5.05 7.56
N ILE A 216 8.90 -6.29 7.87
CA ILE A 216 9.72 -7.20 8.68
C ILE A 216 11.03 -7.58 7.98
N ASP A 217 11.07 -7.60 6.65
CA ASP A 217 12.25 -7.95 5.86
C ASP A 217 13.21 -6.78 5.66
N MET A 218 12.77 -5.53 5.82
CA MET A 218 13.60 -4.34 5.57
C MET A 218 15.00 -4.36 6.23
N PRO A 219 15.16 -4.74 7.52
CA PRO A 219 16.50 -4.81 8.12
C PRO A 219 17.38 -5.91 7.50
N LEU A 220 16.76 -7.00 7.03
CA LEU A 220 17.45 -8.11 6.37
C LEU A 220 17.89 -7.72 4.96
N LEU A 221 17.05 -7.02 4.19
CA LEU A 221 17.38 -6.57 2.84
C LEU A 221 18.61 -5.63 2.84
N SER A 222 18.66 -4.70 3.80
CA SER A 222 19.80 -3.79 3.94
C SER A 222 21.10 -4.47 4.36
N ALA A 223 21.00 -5.57 5.11
CA ALA A 223 22.17 -6.37 5.48
C ALA A 223 22.83 -7.05 4.26
N HIS A 224 22.11 -7.31 3.16
CA HIS A 224 22.65 -7.96 1.97
C HIS A 224 23.45 -6.98 1.09
N LEU A 225 23.06 -5.69 1.03
CA LEU A 225 23.79 -4.67 0.27
C LEU A 225 25.18 -4.37 0.87
N GLY A 226 25.37 -4.53 2.18
CA GLY A 226 26.67 -4.36 2.84
C GLY A 226 27.64 -5.56 2.76
N VAL A 227 27.17 -6.74 2.31
CA VAL A 227 27.98 -7.98 2.25
C VAL A 227 28.72 -8.13 0.92
N VAL A 228 28.26 -7.48 -0.15
CA VAL A 228 28.96 -7.53 -1.45
C VAL A 228 30.36 -6.87 -1.38
N ASP A 229 30.58 -5.97 -0.42
CA ASP A 229 31.89 -5.31 -0.19
C ASP A 229 32.72 -5.92 0.96
N SER A 230 32.21 -6.92 1.69
CA SER A 230 32.92 -7.51 2.84
C SER A 230 33.04 -9.03 2.74
N CYS A 231 34.22 -9.45 2.29
CA CYS A 231 34.76 -10.81 2.33
C CYS A 231 34.35 -11.56 3.61
N GLU A 232 33.94 -12.83 3.47
CA GLU A 232 33.43 -13.76 4.49
C GLU A 232 34.24 -13.78 5.80
N CYS A 233 33.97 -12.84 6.71
CA CYS A 233 34.49 -12.90 8.06
C CYS A 233 33.66 -12.05 9.04
N MET A 234 32.32 -12.11 8.94
CA MET A 234 31.47 -11.48 9.95
C MET A 234 31.70 -12.15 11.32
N SER A 235 32.12 -11.36 12.29
CA SER A 235 32.42 -11.85 13.65
C SER A 235 31.15 -12.31 14.38
N SER A 236 31.30 -13.17 15.39
CA SER A 236 30.17 -13.60 16.24
C SER A 236 29.46 -12.41 16.91
N THR A 237 30.20 -11.34 17.22
CA THR A 237 29.70 -10.10 17.81
C THR A 237 28.77 -9.34 16.86
N GLU A 238 29.13 -9.24 15.58
CA GLU A 238 28.30 -8.56 14.58
C GLU A 238 27.00 -9.32 14.29
N LYS A 239 27.07 -10.66 14.24
CA LYS A 239 25.87 -11.50 14.11
C LYS A 239 24.92 -11.33 15.30
N PHE A 240 25.47 -11.24 16.51
CA PHE A 240 24.68 -10.99 17.73
C PHE A 240 24.02 -9.60 17.72
N SER A 241 24.74 -8.57 17.25
CA SER A 241 24.21 -7.22 17.10
C SER A 241 23.02 -7.16 16.13
N LYS A 242 23.16 -7.79 14.95
CA LYS A 242 22.09 -7.84 13.93
C LYS A 242 20.83 -8.55 14.43
N LYS A 243 20.98 -9.67 15.17
CA LYS A 243 19.84 -10.37 15.76
C LYS A 243 19.10 -9.51 16.78
N LYS A 244 19.84 -8.82 17.65
CA LYS A 244 19.26 -7.91 18.65
C LYS A 244 18.55 -6.72 18.01
N GLU A 245 19.11 -6.17 16.94
CA GLU A 245 18.48 -5.11 16.15
C GLU A 245 17.17 -5.58 15.52
N GLN A 246 17.14 -6.78 14.91
CA GLN A 246 15.91 -7.36 14.36
C GLN A 246 14.83 -7.54 15.44
N GLU A 247 15.19 -8.11 16.59
CA GLU A 247 14.26 -8.30 17.71
C GLU A 247 13.69 -6.96 18.22
N HIS A 248 14.55 -5.95 18.34
CA HIS A 248 14.13 -4.60 18.71
C HIS A 248 13.24 -3.96 17.64
N PHE A 249 13.60 -4.09 16.36
CA PHE A 249 12.82 -3.54 15.26
C PHE A 249 11.43 -4.15 15.20
N VAL A 250 11.31 -5.47 15.34
CA VAL A 250 10.01 -6.16 15.40
C VAL A 250 9.19 -5.63 16.57
N ALA A 251 9.78 -5.54 17.76
CA ALA A 251 9.07 -5.08 18.96
C ALA A 251 8.69 -3.59 18.91
N GLN A 252 9.48 -2.75 18.24
CA GLN A 252 9.32 -1.30 18.28
C GLN A 252 8.64 -0.70 17.05
N VAL A 253 8.60 -1.42 15.94
CA VAL A 253 8.06 -0.94 14.65
C VAL A 253 6.96 -1.88 14.16
N VAL A 254 7.29 -3.14 13.91
CA VAL A 254 6.38 -4.08 13.24
C VAL A 254 5.13 -4.37 14.07
N VAL A 255 5.31 -4.81 15.31
CA VAL A 255 4.18 -5.16 16.19
C VAL A 255 3.31 -3.91 16.46
N PRO A 256 3.88 -2.75 16.81
CA PRO A 256 3.10 -1.52 16.88
C PRO A 256 2.36 -1.17 15.59
N ALA A 257 2.97 -1.32 14.41
CA ALA A 257 2.31 -1.02 13.13
C ALA A 257 1.09 -1.92 12.84
N PHE A 258 1.13 -3.19 13.26
CA PHE A 258 -0.06 -4.05 13.23
C PHE A 258 -1.18 -3.49 14.10
N PHE A 259 -0.87 -3.05 15.33
CA PHE A 259 -1.87 -2.47 16.22
C PHE A 259 -2.36 -1.11 15.73
N ASP A 260 -1.50 -0.28 15.14
CA ASP A 260 -1.89 0.99 14.50
C ASP A 260 -2.93 0.72 13.40
N THR A 261 -2.69 -0.31 12.58
CA THR A 261 -3.62 -0.77 11.55
C THR A 261 -4.96 -1.22 12.16
N VAL A 262 -4.96 -2.05 13.19
CA VAL A 262 -6.20 -2.50 13.86
C VAL A 262 -6.97 -1.30 14.45
N SER A 263 -6.28 -0.35 15.06
CA SER A 263 -6.91 0.84 15.63
C SER A 263 -7.48 1.75 14.53
N LEU A 264 -6.78 1.94 13.41
CA LEU A 264 -7.29 2.66 12.25
C LEU A 264 -8.55 2.01 11.67
N ALA A 265 -8.56 0.68 11.55
CA ALA A 265 -9.73 -0.05 11.07
C ALA A 265 -10.94 0.16 12.01
N LYS A 266 -10.73 0.22 13.33
CA LYS A 266 -11.79 0.58 14.29
C LYS A 266 -12.30 2.00 14.08
N THR A 267 -11.40 2.97 13.95
CA THR A 267 -11.77 4.37 13.66
C THR A 267 -12.54 4.48 12.34
N ALA A 268 -12.14 3.73 11.32
CA ALA A 268 -12.81 3.65 10.03
C ALA A 268 -14.10 2.81 10.07
N THR A 269 -14.51 2.27 11.23
CA THR A 269 -15.66 1.37 11.39
C THR A 269 -15.63 0.14 10.47
N ALA A 270 -14.42 -0.31 10.11
CA ALA A 270 -14.17 -1.37 9.14
C ALA A 270 -13.95 -2.73 9.83
N GLN A 271 -14.99 -3.25 10.48
CA GLN A 271 -14.90 -4.50 11.24
C GLN A 271 -14.48 -5.69 10.37
N THR A 272 -14.91 -5.74 9.10
CA THR A 272 -14.52 -6.80 8.15
C THR A 272 -13.01 -6.88 7.95
N ILE A 273 -12.32 -5.73 7.91
CA ILE A 273 -10.85 -5.67 7.79
C ILE A 273 -10.19 -6.25 9.05
N ILE A 274 -10.72 -5.94 10.23
CA ILE A 274 -10.21 -6.48 11.51
C ILE A 274 -10.37 -8.00 11.53
N ASP A 275 -11.54 -8.49 11.14
CA ASP A 275 -11.84 -9.93 11.11
C ASP A 275 -10.95 -10.66 10.09
N ASP A 276 -10.70 -10.05 8.93
CA ASP A 276 -9.84 -10.61 7.87
C ASP A 276 -8.34 -10.57 8.20
N LEU A 277 -7.88 -9.61 9.02
CA LEU A 277 -6.53 -9.57 9.58
C LEU A 277 -6.30 -10.63 10.66
N GLY A 278 -7.37 -11.04 11.35
CA GLY A 278 -7.31 -12.03 12.44
C GLY A 278 -6.59 -11.53 13.70
N SER A 279 -6.28 -12.45 14.61
CA SER A 279 -5.51 -12.11 15.82
C SER A 279 -4.04 -11.86 15.51
N VAL A 280 -3.37 -11.10 16.38
CA VAL A 280 -1.92 -10.83 16.26
C VAL A 280 -1.08 -12.11 16.15
N THR A 281 -1.47 -13.16 16.87
CA THR A 281 -0.78 -14.46 16.85
C THR A 281 -0.97 -15.16 15.50
N GLU A 282 -2.19 -15.18 14.97
CA GLU A 282 -2.49 -15.78 13.66
C GLU A 282 -1.80 -15.02 12.52
N PHE A 283 -1.85 -13.69 12.56
CA PHE A 283 -1.24 -12.83 11.56
C PHE A 283 0.28 -13.03 11.48
N PHE A 284 0.99 -12.97 12.61
CA PHE A 284 2.44 -13.16 12.60
C PHE A 284 2.87 -14.61 12.37
N HIS A 285 2.03 -15.58 12.74
CA HIS A 285 2.21 -16.97 12.33
C HIS A 285 2.18 -17.09 10.80
N ASP A 286 1.18 -16.48 10.15
CA ASP A 286 1.04 -16.50 8.70
C ASP A 286 2.21 -15.82 7.98
N ILE A 287 2.70 -14.68 8.50
CA ILE A 287 3.90 -14.02 7.94
C ILE A 287 5.11 -14.95 8.05
N GLN A 288 5.37 -15.51 9.23
CA GLN A 288 6.51 -16.39 9.43
C GLN A 288 6.43 -17.59 8.49
N PHE A 289 5.23 -18.15 8.32
CA PHE A 289 5.00 -19.28 7.43
C PHE A 289 5.21 -18.93 5.96
N ALA A 290 4.66 -17.80 5.49
CA ALA A 290 4.81 -17.34 4.12
C ALA A 290 6.28 -17.17 3.73
N LYS A 291 7.11 -16.65 4.64
CA LYS A 291 8.55 -16.47 4.44
C LYS A 291 9.33 -17.77 4.36
N LEU A 292 9.02 -18.73 5.23
CA LEU A 292 9.76 -19.99 5.31
C LEU A 292 9.44 -20.96 4.16
N ASN A 293 8.24 -20.86 3.59
CA ASN A 293 7.74 -21.93 2.72
C ASN A 293 7.57 -21.56 1.24
N GLN A 294 7.92 -20.35 0.80
CA GLN A 294 7.93 -19.89 -0.62
C GLN A 294 6.92 -20.61 -1.55
N GLY A 295 5.67 -20.79 -1.11
CA GLY A 295 4.60 -21.43 -1.88
C GLY A 295 4.64 -22.97 -2.07
N THR A 296 5.50 -23.74 -1.40
CA THR A 296 5.68 -25.18 -1.71
C THR A 296 4.96 -26.19 -0.81
N GLU A 297 4.41 -25.80 0.36
CA GLU A 297 3.65 -26.71 1.22
C GLU A 297 2.17 -26.35 1.39
N ALA A 298 1.32 -27.39 1.35
CA ALA A 298 -0.14 -27.34 1.45
C ALA A 298 -0.66 -27.06 2.88
N VAL A 299 0.02 -26.22 3.65
CA VAL A 299 -0.46 -25.82 4.98
C VAL A 299 -1.37 -24.60 4.84
N LYS A 300 -2.46 -24.62 5.60
CA LYS A 300 -3.51 -23.61 5.57
C LYS A 300 -3.06 -22.37 6.36
N LEU A 301 -2.86 -21.25 5.67
CA LEU A 301 -2.76 -19.92 6.28
C LEU A 301 -4.05 -19.64 7.05
N LEU A 302 -3.95 -18.97 8.20
CA LEU A 302 -5.03 -18.84 9.17
C LEU A 302 -5.97 -17.68 8.83
N THR A 303 -5.41 -16.53 8.47
CA THR A 303 -6.11 -15.27 8.23
C THR A 303 -6.63 -15.18 6.79
N THR A 304 -7.75 -14.49 6.59
CA THR A 304 -8.32 -14.30 5.24
C THR A 304 -7.38 -13.51 4.33
N GLY A 305 -6.74 -12.46 4.88
CA GLY A 305 -5.78 -11.65 4.13
C GLY A 305 -4.61 -12.49 3.60
N ALA A 306 -4.02 -13.34 4.44
CA ALA A 306 -2.91 -14.21 4.02
C ALA A 306 -3.38 -15.28 3.02
N GLN A 307 -4.59 -15.83 3.18
CA GLN A 307 -5.15 -16.80 2.24
C GLN A 307 -5.32 -16.20 0.84
N GLN A 308 -5.93 -15.02 0.71
CA GLN A 308 -6.07 -14.34 -0.58
C GLN A 308 -4.70 -13.95 -1.15
N TRP A 309 -3.76 -13.47 -0.31
CA TRP A 309 -2.40 -13.15 -0.76
C TRP A 309 -1.75 -14.37 -1.44
N ARG A 310 -1.83 -15.54 -0.81
CA ARG A 310 -1.28 -16.78 -1.36
C ARG A 310 -1.95 -17.18 -2.67
N GLU A 311 -3.26 -17.04 -2.78
CA GLU A 311 -4.00 -17.34 -4.01
C GLU A 311 -3.53 -16.45 -5.18
N LEU A 312 -3.33 -15.16 -4.93
CA LEU A 312 -2.83 -14.22 -5.93
C LEU A 312 -1.37 -14.53 -6.31
N VAL A 313 -0.48 -14.76 -5.33
CA VAL A 313 0.92 -15.13 -5.58
C VAL A 313 1.05 -16.43 -6.36
N ALA A 314 0.29 -17.47 -6.00
CA ALA A 314 0.27 -18.73 -6.73
C ALA A 314 -0.26 -18.58 -8.17
N SER A 315 -1.09 -17.57 -8.43
CA SER A 315 -1.65 -17.27 -9.75
C SER A 315 -0.72 -16.43 -10.64
N GLY A 316 0.44 -15.98 -10.14
CA GLY A 316 1.48 -15.36 -10.97
C GLY A 316 2.08 -14.05 -10.44
N VAL A 317 1.79 -13.60 -9.22
CA VAL A 317 2.52 -12.45 -8.64
C VAL A 317 3.97 -12.90 -8.37
N LYS A 318 4.93 -12.36 -9.13
CA LYS A 318 6.34 -12.40 -8.74
C LYS A 318 6.60 -11.16 -7.88
N LEU A 319 6.48 -11.31 -6.56
CA LEU A 319 7.03 -10.34 -5.61
C LEU A 319 8.53 -10.65 -5.53
N THR A 320 9.36 -9.81 -6.13
CA THR A 320 10.82 -9.88 -5.99
C THR A 320 11.27 -9.15 -4.75
#